data_AF-A0A9D4TFB8-F1
#
_entry.id   AF-A0A9D4TFB8-F1
#
_cell.length_a   1.000
_cell.length_b   1.000
_cell.length_c   1.000
_cell.angle_alpha   90.00
_cell.angle_beta   90.00
_cell.angle_gamma   90.00
#
_symmetry.space_group_name_H-M   'P 1'
#
loop_
_entity.id
_entity.type
_entity.pdbx_description
1 polymer ?
#
loop_
_entity_poly.entity_id
_entity_poly.type
_entity_poly.pdbx_seq_one_letter_code
_entity_poly.pdbx_strand_id
1 'polypeptide(L)'
;MELREALGLLRLPAGNAEQALTPETLRRQYLKLALRTHPDKNPGDEGAAERFQRLGAAYALVLQTVHAEASLLDEQQRASSLLDLLMRALQGEQVEEQLRALGEYRPPAAFGIDPAVLFDSRVPPLNANNHRAACSDSGSGSEEPGVQQAFSRAFQDDGLTEEGDPVGGFEIPAGTEIFF
;
A
#
# COMPACT_ATOMS: atom_id res chain seq x y z
N MET A 1 -23.44 11.72 15.17
CA MET A 1 -23.61 10.36 15.69
C MET A 1 -22.41 10.08 16.56
N GLU A 2 -22.63 9.67 17.80
CA GLU A 2 -21.54 9.36 18.75
C GLU A 2 -21.09 7.90 18.60
N LEU A 3 -19.84 7.56 18.94
CA LEU A 3 -19.31 6.20 18.82
C LEU A 3 -20.16 5.17 19.58
N ARG A 4 -20.61 5.51 20.79
CA ARG A 4 -21.48 4.66 21.61
C ARG A 4 -22.84 4.39 20.94
N GLU A 5 -23.37 5.39 20.25
CA GLU A 5 -24.62 5.30 19.50
C GLU A 5 -24.43 4.40 18.26
N ALA A 6 -23.33 4.59 17.53
CA ALA A 6 -22.97 3.76 16.37
C ALA A 6 -22.82 2.27 16.74
N LEU A 7 -22.15 1.98 17.85
CA LEU A 7 -22.03 0.62 18.39
C LEU A 7 -23.39 0.02 18.77
N GLY A 8 -24.28 0.84 19.36
CA GLY A 8 -25.65 0.46 19.67
C GLY A 8 -26.48 0.11 18.43
N LEU A 9 -26.34 0.89 17.34
CA LEU A 9 -27.02 0.63 16.06
C LEU A 9 -26.56 -0.68 15.41
N LEU A 10 -25.26 -0.98 15.49
CA LEU A 10 -24.68 -2.22 14.97
C LEU A 10 -24.87 -3.43 15.90
N ARG A 11 -25.52 -3.22 17.06
CA ARG A 11 -25.73 -4.23 18.11
C ARG A 11 -24.43 -4.89 18.59
N LEU A 12 -23.35 -4.11 18.64
CA LEU A 12 -22.06 -4.56 19.14
C LEU A 12 -21.92 -4.20 20.62
N PRO A 13 -21.40 -5.12 21.47
CA PRO A 13 -21.23 -4.83 22.89
C PRO A 13 -20.13 -3.79 23.09
N ALA A 14 -20.44 -2.72 23.83
CA ALA A 14 -19.48 -1.68 24.18
C ALA A 14 -18.60 -2.03 25.40
N GLY A 15 -18.82 -3.17 26.06
CA GLY A 15 -18.35 -3.37 27.44
C GLY A 15 -17.73 -4.72 27.83
N ASN A 16 -17.73 -5.76 26.99
CA ASN A 16 -17.16 -7.07 27.37
C ASN A 16 -16.13 -7.55 26.34
N ALA A 17 -14.89 -7.67 26.81
CA ALA A 17 -13.64 -7.46 26.08
C ALA A 17 -13.08 -8.66 25.28
N GLU A 18 -13.90 -9.62 24.85
CA GLU A 18 -13.35 -10.81 24.17
C GLU A 18 -13.97 -11.09 22.79
N GLN A 19 -15.12 -10.49 22.48
CA GLN A 19 -15.61 -10.40 21.11
C GLN A 19 -15.12 -9.09 20.53
N ALA A 20 -13.82 -9.08 20.29
CA ALA A 20 -13.07 -7.95 19.76
C ALA A 20 -13.80 -7.31 18.58
N LEU A 21 -13.77 -5.99 18.56
CA LEU A 21 -14.23 -5.11 17.49
C LEU A 21 -13.36 -5.31 16.25
N THR A 22 -13.28 -6.54 15.76
CA THR A 22 -12.51 -6.90 14.59
C THR A 22 -13.24 -6.41 13.35
N PRO A 23 -12.50 -6.01 12.30
CA PRO A 23 -13.11 -5.56 11.06
C PRO A 23 -14.05 -6.63 10.45
N GLU A 24 -13.76 -7.92 10.70
CA GLU A 24 -14.61 -9.03 10.27
C GLU A 24 -15.95 -9.10 10.99
N THR A 25 -15.97 -8.98 12.33
CA THR A 25 -17.22 -9.03 13.10
C THR A 25 -18.09 -7.82 12.78
N LEU A 26 -17.46 -6.65 12.62
CA LEU A 26 -18.10 -5.42 12.17
C LEU A 26 -18.76 -5.59 10.79
N ARG A 27 -18.01 -6.11 9.81
CA ARG A 27 -18.53 -6.37 8.44
C ARG A 27 -19.69 -7.36 8.46
N ARG A 28 -19.56 -8.46 9.22
CA ARG A 28 -20.60 -9.49 9.32
C ARG A 28 -21.90 -8.94 9.92
N GLN A 29 -21.82 -8.12 10.97
CA GLN A 29 -23.02 -7.52 11.58
C GLN A 29 -23.66 -6.48 10.68
N TYR A 30 -22.86 -5.60 10.07
CA TYR A 30 -23.35 -4.62 9.10
C TYR A 30 -24.10 -5.30 7.96
N LEU A 31 -23.52 -6.35 7.34
CA LEU A 31 -24.16 -7.07 6.24
C LEU A 31 -25.50 -7.70 6.66
N LYS A 32 -25.56 -8.34 7.83
CA LYS A 32 -26.80 -8.92 8.37
C LYS A 32 -27.89 -7.88 8.57
N LEU A 33 -27.53 -6.70 9.07
CA LEU A 33 -28.49 -5.62 9.33
C LEU A 33 -28.91 -4.93 8.03
N ALA A 34 -27.97 -4.65 7.13
CA ALA A 34 -28.18 -4.05 5.82
C ALA A 34 -29.17 -4.87 4.97
N LEU A 35 -29.03 -6.20 4.98
CA LEU A 35 -29.96 -7.09 4.26
C LEU A 35 -31.38 -7.05 4.82
N ARG A 36 -31.55 -6.80 6.14
CA ARG A 36 -32.86 -6.70 6.79
C ARG A 36 -33.53 -5.35 6.54
N THR A 37 -32.75 -4.28 6.51
CA THR A 37 -33.27 -2.91 6.32
C THR A 37 -33.23 -2.43 4.87
N HIS A 38 -32.85 -3.29 3.92
CA HIS A 38 -32.70 -2.92 2.52
C HIS A 38 -34.01 -2.33 1.96
N PRO A 39 -33.98 -1.17 1.27
CA PRO A 39 -35.19 -0.50 0.79
C PRO A 39 -35.95 -1.32 -0.26
N ASP A 40 -35.23 -2.07 -1.11
CA ASP A 40 -35.83 -2.95 -2.14
C ASP A 40 -36.62 -4.12 -1.55
N LYS A 41 -36.18 -4.64 -0.39
CA LYS A 41 -36.87 -5.76 0.29
C LYS A 41 -38.05 -5.28 1.15
N ASN A 42 -38.11 -3.97 1.43
CA ASN A 42 -39.17 -3.34 2.23
C ASN A 42 -39.87 -2.21 1.43
N PRO A 43 -40.48 -2.50 0.28
CA PRO A 43 -41.19 -1.51 -0.52
C PRO A 43 -42.50 -1.13 0.18
N GLY A 44 -42.45 -0.13 1.05
CA GLY A 44 -43.60 0.33 1.84
C GLY A 44 -43.24 0.89 3.21
N ASP A 45 -41.98 0.78 3.61
CA ASP A 45 -41.49 1.33 4.87
C ASP A 45 -40.65 2.59 4.58
N GLU A 46 -41.27 3.77 4.67
CA GLU A 46 -40.61 5.06 4.41
C GLU A 46 -39.39 5.28 5.32
N GLY A 47 -39.38 4.64 6.50
CA GLY A 47 -38.26 4.71 7.44
C GLY A 47 -37.12 3.73 7.16
N ALA A 48 -37.24 2.83 6.18
CA ALA A 48 -36.19 1.85 5.86
C ALA A 48 -34.94 2.53 5.27
N ALA A 49 -35.14 3.52 4.39
CA ALA A 49 -34.05 4.29 3.77
C ALA A 49 -33.24 5.07 4.82
N GLU A 50 -33.90 5.78 5.74
CA GLU A 50 -33.20 6.49 6.83
C GLU A 50 -32.44 5.54 7.75
N ARG A 51 -33.03 4.39 8.11
CA ARG A 51 -32.37 3.39 8.95
C ARG A 51 -31.14 2.80 8.26
N PHE A 52 -31.22 2.56 6.95
CA PHE A 52 -30.08 2.07 6.18
C PHE A 52 -28.94 3.11 6.11
N GLN A 53 -29.27 4.38 5.87
CA GLN A 53 -28.29 5.47 5.87
C GLN A 53 -27.61 5.63 7.24
N ARG A 54 -28.40 5.59 8.33
CA ARG A 54 -27.86 5.62 9.70
C ARG A 54 -26.98 4.40 9.98
N LEU A 55 -27.35 3.21 9.51
CA LEU A 55 -26.53 2.00 9.65
C LEU A 55 -25.18 2.16 8.94
N GLY A 56 -25.17 2.71 7.71
CA GLY A 56 -23.94 2.98 6.95
C GLY A 56 -23.03 4.00 7.63
N ALA A 57 -23.61 5.09 8.15
CA ALA A 57 -22.87 6.10 8.91
C ALA A 57 -22.24 5.52 10.18
N ALA A 58 -22.98 4.66 10.90
CA ALA A 58 -22.46 3.97 12.08
C ALA A 58 -21.28 3.06 11.75
N TYR A 59 -21.37 2.30 10.66
CA TYR A 59 -20.30 1.42 10.19
C TYR A 59 -19.03 2.21 9.83
N ALA A 60 -19.17 3.28 9.06
CA ALA A 60 -18.04 4.12 8.65
C ALA A 60 -17.30 4.73 9.86
N LEU A 61 -18.05 5.24 10.85
CA LEU A 61 -17.49 5.82 12.06
C LEU A 61 -16.70 4.78 12.86
N VAL A 62 -17.29 3.60 13.12
CA VAL A 62 -16.63 2.54 13.89
C VAL A 62 -15.39 2.00 13.15
N LEU A 63 -15.46 1.89 11.82
CA LEU A 63 -14.32 1.46 11.01
C LEU A 63 -13.16 2.46 11.10
N GLN A 64 -13.45 3.76 10.99
CA GLN A 64 -12.46 4.82 11.12
C GLN A 64 -11.79 4.82 12.49
N THR A 65 -12.56 4.63 13.57
CA THR A 65 -11.99 4.59 14.93
C THR A 65 -11.08 3.39 15.14
N VAL A 66 -11.48 2.21 14.65
CA VAL A 66 -10.65 0.99 14.75
C VAL A 66 -9.34 1.14 13.99
N HIS A 67 -9.38 1.70 12.77
CA HIS A 67 -8.15 1.95 12.00
C HIS A 67 -7.27 3.02 12.64
N ALA A 68 -7.85 4.07 13.21
CA ALA A 68 -7.11 5.10 13.93
C ALA A 68 -6.40 4.50 15.16
N GLU A 69 -7.10 3.70 15.98
CA GLU A 69 -6.50 3.01 17.12
C GLU A 69 -5.36 2.07 16.70
N ALA A 70 -5.56 1.28 15.64
CA ALA A 70 -4.51 0.40 15.11
C ALA A 70 -3.27 1.19 14.63
N SER A 71 -3.46 2.27 13.87
CA SER A 71 -2.35 3.11 13.39
C SER A 71 -1.55 3.70 14.55
N LEU A 72 -2.24 4.21 15.57
CA LEU A 72 -1.61 4.81 16.74
C LEU A 72 -0.79 3.78 17.54
N LEU A 73 -1.30 2.55 17.69
CA LEU A 73 -0.57 1.47 18.36
C LEU A 73 0.67 1.06 17.56
N ASP A 74 0.53 0.90 16.24
CA ASP A 74 1.65 0.58 15.35
C ASP A 74 2.73 1.68 15.40
N GLU A 75 2.32 2.95 15.35
CA GLU A 75 3.20 4.11 15.50
C GLU A 75 3.89 4.13 16.86
N GLN A 76 3.15 3.85 17.95
CA GLN A 76 3.70 3.79 19.30
C GLN A 76 4.74 2.65 19.42
N GLN A 77 4.46 1.48 18.86
CA GLN A 77 5.39 0.34 18.84
C GLN A 77 6.64 0.62 17.99
N ARG A 78 6.48 1.28 16.85
CA ARG A 78 7.61 1.73 16.01
C ARG A 78 8.45 2.77 16.75
N ALA A 79 7.82 3.73 17.41
CA ALA A 79 8.54 4.75 18.19
C ALA A 79 9.30 4.13 19.37
N SER A 80 8.69 3.17 20.09
CA SER A 80 9.37 2.46 21.17
C SER A 80 10.53 1.60 20.66
N SER A 81 10.35 0.87 19.56
CA SER A 81 11.43 0.04 19.01
C SER A 81 12.60 0.89 18.50
N LEU A 82 12.32 2.07 17.93
CA LEU A 82 13.34 3.05 17.55
C LEU A 82 14.07 3.64 18.77
N LEU A 83 13.34 3.94 19.85
CA LEU A 83 13.94 4.42 21.09
C LEU A 83 14.88 3.37 21.69
N ASP A 84 14.49 2.10 21.68
CA ASP A 84 15.32 1.00 22.14
C ASP A 84 16.61 0.87 21.31
N LEU A 85 16.51 1.01 19.98
CA LEU A 85 17.68 1.04 19.10
C LEU A 85 18.60 2.24 19.39
N LEU A 86 18.03 3.42 19.63
CA LEU A 86 18.79 4.62 19.99
C LEU A 86 19.56 4.40 21.30
N MET A 87 18.92 3.84 22.31
CA MET A 87 19.56 3.57 23.61
C MET A 87 20.74 2.60 23.47
N ARG A 88 20.61 1.57 22.63
CA ARG A 88 21.69 0.62 22.33
C ARG A 88 22.86 1.28 21.58
N ALA A 89 22.54 2.16 20.62
CA ALA A 89 23.56 2.92 19.90
C ALA A 89 24.38 3.83 20.84
N LEU A 90 23.71 4.51 21.78
CA LEU A 90 24.38 5.37 22.78
C LEU A 90 25.29 4.58 23.73
N GLN A 91 25.00 3.30 23.94
CA GLN A 91 25.86 2.39 24.70
C GLN A 91 27.07 1.90 23.90
N GLY A 92 27.18 2.26 22.62
CA GLY A 92 28.27 1.87 21.72
C GLY A 92 28.03 0.53 20.99
N GLU A 93 26.80 0.00 20.99
CA GLU A 93 26.47 -1.17 20.18
C GLU A 93 26.40 -0.83 18.68
N GLN A 94 26.73 -1.80 17.82
CA GLN A 94 26.55 -1.67 16.38
C GLN A 94 25.07 -1.89 16.00
N VAL A 95 24.41 -0.82 15.58
CA VAL A 95 22.97 -0.81 15.23
C VAL A 95 22.67 -0.62 13.73
N GLU A 96 23.71 -0.53 12.91
CA GLU A 96 23.64 -0.15 11.50
C GLU A 96 22.78 -1.12 10.67
N GLU A 97 22.86 -2.42 10.95
CA GLU A 97 22.06 -3.44 10.28
C GLU A 97 20.57 -3.30 10.61
N GLN A 98 20.24 -3.01 11.87
CA GLN A 98 18.84 -2.84 12.30
C GLN A 98 18.24 -1.57 11.71
N LEU A 99 19.00 -0.48 11.67
CA LEU A 99 18.61 0.76 11.01
C LEU A 99 18.39 0.53 9.50
N ARG A 100 19.27 -0.24 8.84
CA ARG A 100 19.13 -0.59 7.42
C ARG A 100 17.86 -1.42 7.17
N ALA A 101 17.54 -2.37 8.06
CA ALA A 101 16.33 -3.18 7.96
C ALA A 101 15.05 -2.35 8.16
N LEU A 102 15.09 -1.28 8.97
CA LEU A 102 13.96 -0.37 9.16
C LEU A 102 13.75 0.61 8.00
N GLY A 103 14.79 0.85 7.19
CA GLY A 103 14.69 1.60 5.94
C GLY A 103 16.05 1.88 5.31
N GLU A 104 16.11 1.91 3.97
CA GLU A 104 17.28 2.37 3.24
C GLU A 104 17.41 3.90 3.36
N TYR A 105 17.93 4.39 4.48
CA TYR A 105 18.20 5.83 4.67
C TYR A 105 19.45 6.30 3.90
N ARG A 106 20.15 5.41 3.20
CA ARG A 106 21.22 5.83 2.31
C ARG A 106 20.67 5.88 0.90
N PRO A 107 20.43 7.08 0.34
CA PRO A 107 20.15 7.16 -1.08
C PRO A 107 21.27 6.41 -1.85
N PRO A 108 20.96 5.72 -2.96
CA PRO A 108 21.94 4.95 -3.73
C PRO A 108 23.23 5.73 -3.97
N ALA A 109 24.37 5.07 -4.13
CA ALA A 109 25.64 5.77 -4.36
C ALA A 109 25.62 6.69 -5.61
N ALA A 110 24.71 6.42 -6.56
CA ALA A 110 24.46 7.24 -7.75
C ALA A 110 23.38 8.32 -7.56
N PHE A 111 22.82 8.46 -6.36
CA PHE A 111 21.84 9.49 -6.05
C PHE A 111 22.55 10.81 -5.71
N GLY A 112 22.26 11.82 -6.52
CA GLY A 112 22.91 13.12 -6.46
C GLY A 112 23.49 13.49 -7.82
N ILE A 113 23.53 14.79 -8.09
CA ILE A 113 24.33 15.34 -9.19
C ILE A 113 25.69 15.61 -8.57
N ASP A 114 26.76 15.03 -9.12
CA ASP A 114 28.11 15.34 -8.66
C ASP A 114 28.37 16.84 -8.88
N PRO A 115 28.50 17.65 -7.81
CA PRO A 115 28.71 19.08 -7.94
C PRO A 115 30.07 19.43 -8.56
N ALA A 116 31.00 18.46 -8.64
CA ALA A 116 32.25 18.61 -9.36
C ALA A 116 32.09 18.51 -10.88
N VAL A 117 30.97 17.97 -11.37
CA VAL A 117 30.63 18.00 -12.79
C VAL A 117 30.13 19.41 -13.13
N LEU A 118 30.97 20.17 -13.83
CA LEU A 118 30.62 21.47 -14.36
C LEU A 118 29.44 21.34 -15.34
N PHE A 119 28.44 22.20 -15.17
CA PHE A 119 27.32 22.29 -16.10
C PHE A 119 27.84 22.63 -17.51
N ASP A 120 27.91 21.64 -18.39
CA ASP A 120 28.35 21.83 -19.77
C ASP A 120 27.14 22.14 -20.67
N SER A 121 26.96 23.42 -20.95
CA SER A 121 25.94 23.92 -21.90
C SER A 121 26.13 23.44 -23.35
N ARG A 122 27.24 22.76 -23.68
CA ARG A 122 27.51 22.22 -25.02
C ARG A 122 27.12 20.76 -25.19
N VAL A 123 26.60 20.11 -24.14
CA VAL A 123 26.08 18.74 -24.26
C VAL A 123 24.95 18.77 -25.29
N PRO A 124 25.12 18.13 -26.46
CA PRO A 124 24.06 18.10 -27.47
C PRO A 124 22.84 17.40 -26.87
N PRO A 125 21.61 17.78 -27.28
CA PRO A 125 20.41 17.09 -26.80
C PRO A 125 20.58 15.59 -27.02
N LEU A 126 20.16 14.78 -26.02
CA LEU A 126 20.26 13.33 -26.07
C LEU A 126 19.61 12.83 -27.37
N ASN A 127 20.45 12.47 -28.34
CA ASN A 127 20.02 11.78 -29.55
C ASN A 127 20.45 10.31 -29.42
N ALA A 128 19.67 9.42 -30.02
CA ALA A 128 19.84 7.97 -29.88
C ALA A 128 21.24 7.45 -30.30
N ASN A 129 22.07 8.28 -30.96
CA ASN A 129 23.39 7.88 -31.47
C ASN A 129 24.57 8.36 -30.61
N ASN A 130 24.37 9.24 -29.63
CA ASN A 130 25.46 9.83 -28.82
C ASN A 130 25.68 9.15 -27.46
N HIS A 131 25.01 8.03 -27.17
CA HIS A 131 25.15 7.31 -25.89
C HIS A 131 26.55 6.74 -25.60
N ARG A 132 27.45 6.66 -26.59
CA ARG A 132 28.72 5.93 -26.47
C ARG A 132 29.97 6.82 -26.33
N ALA A 133 29.85 8.14 -26.50
CA ALA A 133 31.03 8.99 -26.73
C ALA A 133 31.62 9.68 -25.49
N ALA A 134 30.93 9.69 -24.34
CA ALA A 134 31.35 10.50 -23.19
C ALA A 134 31.97 9.72 -22.02
N CYS A 135 32.00 8.38 -22.06
CA CYS A 135 32.58 7.57 -20.98
C CYS A 135 33.73 6.72 -21.53
N SER A 136 34.90 7.34 -21.70
CA SER A 136 36.15 6.59 -21.76
C SER A 136 36.71 6.45 -20.35
N ASP A 137 36.16 5.51 -19.58
CA ASP A 137 36.89 4.91 -18.48
C ASP A 137 36.87 3.39 -18.61
N SER A 138 38.06 2.83 -18.51
CA SER A 138 38.45 1.47 -18.79
C SER A 138 37.92 0.49 -17.74
N GLY A 139 36.95 -0.35 -18.10
CA GLY A 139 36.45 -1.41 -17.23
C GLY A 139 35.73 -2.50 -18.03
N SER A 140 36.29 -3.71 -17.99
CA SER A 140 35.76 -5.02 -18.43
C SER A 140 34.41 -5.06 -19.15
N GLY A 141 34.43 -5.61 -20.36
CA GLY A 141 33.26 -5.82 -21.20
C GLY A 141 32.17 -6.67 -20.56
N SER A 142 31.05 -6.01 -20.31
CA SER A 142 29.72 -6.56 -20.52
C SER A 142 28.96 -5.48 -21.29
N GLU A 143 28.67 -5.73 -22.57
CA GLU A 143 27.87 -4.83 -23.39
C GLU A 143 26.53 -4.63 -22.68
N GLU A 144 26.29 -3.43 -22.16
CA GLU A 144 25.02 -3.14 -21.53
C GLU A 144 23.91 -3.25 -22.58
N PRO A 145 22.84 -4.02 -22.30
CA PRO A 145 21.71 -4.10 -23.21
C PRO A 145 21.16 -2.69 -23.42
N GLY A 146 20.94 -2.30 -24.68
CA GLY A 146 20.40 -0.99 -25.00
C GLY A 146 19.13 -0.72 -24.20
N VAL A 147 18.86 0.54 -23.83
CA VAL A 147 17.76 0.93 -22.92
C VAL A 147 16.44 0.24 -23.25
N GLN A 148 16.11 0.10 -24.54
CA GLN A 148 14.92 -0.62 -25.01
C GLN A 148 14.92 -2.10 -24.62
N GLN A 149 16.05 -2.78 -24.76
CA GLN A 149 16.22 -4.18 -24.40
C GLN A 149 16.23 -4.40 -22.89
N ALA A 150 16.77 -3.45 -22.11
CA ALA A 150 16.67 -3.45 -20.65
C ALA A 150 15.21 -3.25 -20.19
N PHE A 151 14.48 -2.34 -20.84
CA PHE A 151 13.06 -2.12 -20.59
C PHE A 151 12.25 -3.36 -20.94
N SER A 152 12.30 -3.87 -22.18
CA SER A 152 11.55 -5.05 -22.61
C SER A 152 11.84 -6.29 -21.77
N ARG A 153 13.09 -6.46 -21.29
CA ARG A 153 13.44 -7.54 -20.37
C ARG A 153 12.77 -7.39 -19.00
N ALA A 154 12.75 -6.18 -18.44
CA ALA A 154 12.08 -5.93 -17.16
C ALA A 154 10.58 -6.27 -17.23
N PHE A 155 9.91 -5.90 -18.34
CA PHE A 155 8.50 -6.27 -18.55
C PHE A 155 8.30 -7.78 -18.72
N GLN A 156 9.23 -8.46 -19.39
CA GLN A 156 9.18 -9.93 -19.54
C GLN A 156 9.40 -10.66 -18.21
N ASP A 157 10.28 -10.17 -17.34
CA ASP A 157 10.52 -10.74 -16.00
C ASP A 157 9.25 -10.60 -15.13
N ASP A 158 8.48 -9.53 -15.33
CA ASP A 158 7.18 -9.28 -14.67
C ASP A 158 5.99 -9.94 -15.41
N GLY A 159 6.24 -10.68 -16.49
CA GLY A 159 5.20 -11.38 -17.26
C GLY A 159 4.24 -10.44 -18.00
N LEU A 160 4.71 -9.28 -18.47
CA LEU A 160 3.95 -8.24 -19.16
C LEU A 160 4.49 -7.98 -20.59
N THR A 161 3.59 -7.68 -21.53
CA THR A 161 3.91 -7.24 -22.90
C THR A 161 4.27 -5.75 -22.89
N GLU A 162 4.82 -5.24 -24.00
CA GLU A 162 5.19 -3.82 -24.15
C GLU A 162 4.00 -2.85 -24.06
N GLU A 163 2.77 -3.36 -24.18
CA GLU A 163 1.50 -2.61 -24.03
C GLU A 163 0.94 -2.70 -22.59
N GLY A 164 1.61 -3.43 -21.69
CA GLY A 164 1.19 -3.61 -20.30
C GLY A 164 0.18 -4.74 -20.07
N ASP A 165 -0.02 -5.61 -21.06
CA ASP A 165 -0.91 -6.77 -20.94
C ASP A 165 -0.14 -7.99 -20.40
N PRO A 166 -0.73 -8.88 -19.60
CA PRO A 166 -0.07 -10.09 -19.16
C PRO A 166 0.32 -10.99 -20.34
N VAL A 167 1.57 -11.44 -20.38
CA VAL A 167 2.09 -12.38 -21.38
C VAL A 167 1.45 -13.74 -21.12
N GLY A 168 0.54 -14.12 -22.01
CA GLY A 168 -0.31 -15.30 -21.81
C GLY A 168 -1.68 -14.83 -21.35
N GLY A 169 -2.57 -14.63 -22.31
CA GLY A 169 -3.96 -14.26 -22.05
C GLY A 169 -4.55 -15.11 -20.94
N PHE A 170 -5.37 -14.49 -20.09
CA PHE A 170 -6.06 -15.18 -19.02
C PHE A 170 -7.05 -16.19 -19.63
N GLU A 171 -6.59 -17.43 -19.84
CA GLU A 171 -7.46 -18.54 -20.20
C GLU A 171 -8.39 -18.79 -19.01
N ILE A 172 -9.62 -18.29 -19.09
CA ILE A 172 -10.69 -18.76 -18.22
C ILE A 172 -10.89 -20.23 -18.60
N PRO A 173 -10.62 -21.20 -17.72
CA PRO A 173 -10.88 -22.59 -18.05
C PRO A 173 -12.38 -22.71 -18.36
N ALA A 174 -12.69 -23.22 -19.55
CA ALA A 174 -14.07 -23.44 -19.98
C ALA A 174 -14.77 -24.35 -18.96
N GLY A 175 -15.56 -23.75 -18.06
CA GLY A 175 -16.21 -24.45 -16.96
C GLY A 175 -16.33 -23.68 -15.64
N THR A 176 -15.70 -22.51 -15.48
CA THR A 176 -15.95 -21.66 -14.30
C THR A 176 -17.24 -20.85 -14.49
N GLU A 177 -18.36 -21.38 -14.00
CA GLU A 177 -19.58 -20.59 -13.81
C GLU A 177 -19.31 -19.51 -12.76
N ILE A 178 -19.22 -18.26 -13.21
CA ILE A 178 -19.20 -17.09 -12.34
C ILE A 178 -20.65 -16.87 -11.87
N PHE A 179 -20.94 -17.28 -10.65
CA PHE A 179 -22.20 -16.94 -9.98
C PHE A 179 -22.19 -15.45 -9.60
N PHE A 180 -23.13 -14.68 -10.16
CA PHE A 180 -23.43 -13.29 -9.80
C PHE A 180 -24.26 -13.20 -8.52
#